data_AF-A0A957F0T6-F1
#
_entry.id   AF-A0A957F0T6-F1
#
_cell.length_a   1.000
_cell.length_b   1.000
_cell.length_c   1.000
_cell.angle_alpha   90.00
_cell.angle_beta   90.00
_cell.angle_gamma   90.00
#
_symmetry.space_group_name_H-M   'P 1'
#
loop_
_entity.id
_entity.type
_entity.pdbx_description
1 polymer ?
#
loop_
_entity_poly.entity_id
_entity_poly.type
_entity_poly.pdbx_seq_one_letter_code
_entity_poly.pdbx_strand_id
1 'polypeptide(L)' 'EKAKELLVYDQMTLSEIAWELGYSSAAHLSNQFKKVTGLTPSHFKEVGAARRKPLDVA' A
#
# COMPACT_ATOMS: atom_id res chain seq x y z
N GLU A 1 6.59 2.51 -9.21
CA GLU A 1 7.62 1.88 -8.36
C GLU A 1 7.52 2.32 -6.88
N LYS A 2 7.88 3.56 -6.49
CA LYS A 2 7.95 4.00 -5.08
C LYS A 2 6.73 3.71 -4.17
N ALA A 3 5.49 3.89 -4.68
CA ALA A 3 4.27 3.63 -3.90
C ALA A 3 4.08 2.15 -3.52
N LYS A 4 4.55 1.22 -4.36
CA LYS A 4 4.45 -0.23 -4.10
C LYS A 4 5.41 -0.64 -2.99
N GLU A 5 6.62 -0.09 -2.99
CA GLU A 5 7.62 -0.36 -1.96
C GLU A 5 7.14 0.12 -0.59
N LEU A 6 6.67 1.37 -0.50
CA LEU A 6 6.17 1.94 0.77
C LEU A 6 4.97 1.14 1.34
N LEU A 7 4.08 0.64 0.47
CA LEU A 7 2.97 -0.21 0.89
C LEU A 7 3.42 -1.60 1.36
N VAL A 8 4.47 -2.17 0.77
CA VAL A 8 5.01 -3.49 1.16
C VAL A 8 5.80 -3.41 2.46
N TYR A 9 6.47 -2.29 2.74
CA TYR A 9 7.21 -2.13 3.99
C TYR A 9 6.31 -1.94 5.21
N ASP A 10 4.99 -1.76 5.04
CA ASP A 10 3.99 -1.59 6.11
C ASP A 10 4.24 -0.40 7.07
N GLN A 11 5.28 0.41 6.83
CA GLN A 11 5.68 1.47 7.75
C GLN A 11 4.86 2.76 7.61
N MET A 12 3.98 2.84 6.60
CA MET A 12 3.22 4.06 6.32
C MET A 12 1.77 3.74 5.95
N THR A 13 0.85 4.56 6.46
CA THR A 13 -0.55 4.57 6.06
C THR A 13 -0.72 5.13 4.65
N LEU A 14 -1.85 4.82 4.01
CA LEU A 14 -2.16 5.34 2.67
C LEU A 14 -2.15 6.87 2.62
N SER A 15 -2.53 7.53 3.72
CA SER A 15 -2.51 8.99 3.86
C SER A 15 -1.09 9.55 3.89
N GLU A 16 -0.17 8.91 4.60
CA GLU A 16 1.23 9.32 4.64
C GLU A 16 1.92 9.12 3.29
N ILE A 17 1.64 8.00 2.62
CA ILE A 17 2.14 7.74 1.26
C ILE A 17 1.57 8.77 0.28
N ALA A 18 0.30 9.17 0.43
CA ALA A 18 -0.30 10.21 -0.38
C ALA A 18 0.43 11.54 -0.18
N TRP A 19 0.71 11.90 1.08
CA TRP A 19 1.45 13.12 1.42
C TRP A 19 2.88 13.13 0.84
N GLU A 20 3.64 12.05 1.02
CA GLU A 20 5.01 11.91 0.50
C GLU A 20 5.10 11.95 -1.02
N LEU A 21 4.08 11.44 -1.72
CA LEU A 21 4.02 11.43 -3.17
C LEU A 21 3.38 12.70 -3.75
N GLY A 22 3.01 13.67 -2.90
CA GLY A 22 2.41 14.94 -3.33
C GLY A 22 0.94 14.83 -3.77
N TYR A 23 0.23 13.79 -3.36
CA TYR A 23 -1.21 13.68 -3.60
C TYR A 23 -2.00 14.56 -2.62
N SER A 24 -3.01 15.22 -3.16
CA SER A 24 -3.97 16.02 -2.39
C SER A 24 -4.87 15.20 -1.47
N SER A 25 -4.99 13.88 -1.67
CA SER A 25 -5.71 12.99 -0.77
C SER A 25 -5.33 11.52 -0.95
N ALA A 26 -5.55 10.73 0.12
CA ALA A 26 -5.46 9.27 0.09
C ALA A 26 -6.42 8.64 -0.94
N ALA A 27 -7.57 9.27 -1.19
CA ALA A 27 -8.55 8.81 -2.18
C ALA A 27 -8.03 8.94 -3.62
N HIS A 28 -7.36 10.05 -3.96
CA HIS A 28 -6.70 10.22 -5.25
C HIS A 28 -5.60 9.18 -5.46
N LEU A 29 -4.73 9.00 -4.46
CA LEU A 29 -3.71 7.96 -4.51
C LEU A 29 -4.35 6.58 -4.66
N SER A 30 -5.41 6.26 -3.92
CA SER A 30 -6.10 4.97 -3.99
C SER A 30 -6.63 4.66 -5.40
N ASN A 31 -7.28 5.64 -6.03
CA ASN A 31 -7.82 5.49 -7.37
C ASN A 31 -6.70 5.30 -8.41
N GLN A 32 -5.61 6.06 -8.30
CA GLN A 32 -4.49 5.93 -9.21
C GLN A 32 -3.71 4.63 -8.98
N PHE A 33 -3.51 4.23 -7.74
CA PHE A 33 -2.89 2.97 -7.36
C PHE A 33 -3.68 1.79 -7.91
N LYS A 34 -5.02 1.80 -7.78
CA LYS A 34 -5.89 0.78 -8.37
C LYS A 34 -5.84 0.76 -9.88
N LYS A 35 -5.82 1.92 -10.55
CA LYS A 35 -5.65 1.99 -12.02
C LYS A 35 -4.34 1.37 -12.50
N VAL A 36 -3.25 1.58 -11.75
CA VAL A 36 -1.91 1.11 -12.14
C VAL A 36 -1.67 -0.36 -11.77
N THR A 37 -2.15 -0.81 -10.61
CA THR A 37 -1.86 -2.14 -10.07
C THR A 37 -3.01 -3.14 -10.24
N GLY A 38 -4.20 -2.67 -10.58
CA GLY A 38 -5.44 -3.46 -10.58
C GLY A 38 -6.02 -3.71 -9.20
N LEU A 39 -5.30 -3.39 -8.11
CA LEU A 39 -5.69 -3.68 -6.73
C LEU A 39 -5.83 -2.40 -5.91
N THR A 40 -6.73 -2.40 -4.92
CA THR A 40 -6.77 -1.28 -3.97
C THR A 40 -5.54 -1.34 -3.06
N PRO A 41 -5.06 -0.21 -2.53
CA PRO A 41 -3.92 -0.20 -1.61
C PRO A 41 -4.15 -1.08 -0.38
N SER A 42 -5.36 -1.09 0.18
CA SER A 42 -5.71 -1.95 1.33
C SER A 42 -5.62 -3.44 0.99
N HIS A 43 -6.10 -3.83 -0.20
CA HIS A 43 -5.99 -5.22 -0.66
C HIS A 43 -4.54 -5.59 -0.99
N PHE A 44 -3.77 -4.66 -1.55
CA PHE A 44 -2.34 -4.86 -1.80
C PHE A 44 -1.55 -5.03 -0.49
N LYS A 45 -1.92 -4.28 0.55
CA LYS A 45 -1.39 -4.41 1.90
C LYS A 45 -1.74 -5.77 2.50
N GLU A 46 -2.98 -6.22 2.38
CA GLU A 46 -3.42 -7.53 2.85
C GLU A 46 -2.72 -8.69 2.12
N VAL A 47 -2.56 -8.61 0.80
CA VAL A 47 -1.85 -9.62 0.01
C VAL A 47 -0.34 -9.63 0.32
N GLY A 48 0.26 -8.45 0.50
CA GLY A 48 1.66 -8.32 0.94
C GLY A 48 1.89 -8.84 2.36
N ALA A 49 0.96 -8.56 3.28
CA ALA A 49 0.95 -9.08 4.63
C ALA A 49 0.69 -10.59 4.67
N ALA A 50 -0.19 -11.13 3.82
CA ALA A 50 -0.42 -12.57 3.70
C ALA A 50 0.81 -13.32 3.16
N ARG A 51 1.64 -12.67 2.34
CA ARG A 51 2.97 -13.20 1.95
C ARG A 51 3.98 -13.14 3.10
N ARG A 52 3.83 -12.19 4.03
CA ARG A 52 4.47 -12.21 5.35
C ARG A 52 3.58 -12.94 6.35
N LYS A 53 3.24 -14.21 6.12
CA LYS A 53 2.96 -15.06 7.28
C LYS A 53 4.20 -14.97 8.16
N PRO A 54 4.13 -14.49 9.42
CA PRO A 54 5.20 -14.81 10.34
C PRO A 54 5.23 -16.34 10.40
N LEU A 55 6.39 -16.93 10.12
CA LEU A 55 6.63 -18.37 10.26
C LEU A 55 6.61 -18.84 11.73
N ASP A 56 6.16 -17.98 12.64
CA ASP A 56 6.15 -18.17 14.08
C ASP A 56 4.78 -17.68 14.60
N VAL A 57 3.97 -18.45 15.32
CA VAL A 57 4.31 -19.57 16.21
C VAL A 57 3.16 -20.59 16.22
N ALA A 58 3.51 -21.87 16.14
CA ALA A 58 2.69 -23.01 16.52
C ALA A 58 2.69 -23.21 18.05
#